data_AF-A0A3D5KNK5-F1
#
_entry.id   AF-A0A3D5KNK5-F1
#
_cell.length_a   1.000
_cell.length_b   1.000
_cell.length_c   1.000
_cell.angle_alpha   90.00
_cell.angle_beta   90.00
_cell.angle_gamma   90.00
#
_symmetry.space_group_name_H-M   'P 1'
#
loop_
_entity.id
_entity.type
_entity.pdbx_description
1 polymer ?
#
loop_
_entity_poly.entity_id
_entity_poly.type
_entity_poly.pdbx_seq_one_letter_code
_entity_poly.pdbx_strand_id
1 'polypeptide(L)'
;MMSKEQFIAAVQKSYSPQGSSIFLGAGILENEIVAEAKVNLSLRMMNRHGLITGATGSGKTRTLQMIAEQLSAAGVSVFMPDMKGDLSGLAKEGKKNEKIDERTAALGINYSAAGFPLEIYSLSGKLGSQMRATVTEFGPVLLSKILELNEVQSGVLMILFKYADDKKLPIVDIADLKKVLNYLTDGEGAAEIKDAYGKISDATASTILRKIVALEQQGVGQ
;
A
#
# COMPACT_ATOMS: atom_id res chain seq x y z
N MET A 1 -37.31 -25.50 -4.60
CA MET A 1 -35.88 -25.44 -4.22
C MET A 1 -35.05 -25.83 -5.43
N MET A 2 -33.93 -25.18 -5.67
CA MET A 2 -33.01 -25.54 -6.76
C MET A 2 -32.34 -26.87 -6.38
N SER A 3 -32.28 -27.84 -7.30
CA SER A 3 -31.53 -29.08 -7.04
C SER A 3 -30.03 -28.80 -6.93
N LYS A 4 -29.29 -29.65 -6.21
CA LYS A 4 -27.83 -29.53 -6.05
C LYS A 4 -27.12 -29.48 -7.41
N GLU A 5 -27.55 -30.29 -8.36
CA GLU A 5 -27.00 -30.34 -9.73
C GLU A 5 -27.24 -29.02 -10.48
N GLN A 6 -28.46 -28.48 -10.41
CA GLN A 6 -28.76 -27.18 -11.01
C GLN A 6 -27.92 -26.07 -10.37
N PHE A 7 -27.74 -26.09 -9.05
CA PHE A 7 -26.92 -25.12 -8.32
C PHE A 7 -25.45 -25.17 -8.78
N ILE A 8 -24.86 -26.36 -8.82
CA ILE A 8 -23.49 -26.57 -9.32
C ILE A 8 -23.36 -26.02 -10.75
N ALA A 9 -24.27 -26.40 -11.65
CA ALA A 9 -24.24 -25.96 -13.04
C ALA A 9 -24.33 -24.43 -13.17
N ALA A 10 -25.16 -23.77 -12.35
CA ALA A 10 -25.29 -22.31 -12.38
C ALA A 10 -24.02 -21.60 -11.88
N VAL A 11 -23.40 -22.08 -10.81
CA VAL A 11 -22.15 -21.52 -10.28
C VAL A 11 -21.02 -21.71 -11.28
N GLN A 12 -20.84 -22.94 -11.80
CA GLN A 12 -19.81 -23.23 -12.79
C GLN A 12 -19.97 -22.40 -14.06
N LYS A 13 -21.20 -22.22 -14.55
CA LYS A 13 -21.47 -21.36 -15.71
C LYS A 13 -21.08 -19.90 -15.45
N SER A 14 -21.25 -19.41 -14.22
CA SER A 14 -21.01 -18.01 -13.85
C SER A 14 -19.53 -17.71 -13.54
N TYR A 15 -18.81 -18.68 -12.99
CA TYR A 15 -17.43 -18.54 -12.52
C TYR A 15 -16.44 -19.45 -13.27
N SER A 16 -16.60 -19.57 -14.59
CA SER A 16 -15.70 -20.28 -15.50
C SER A 16 -14.88 -19.28 -16.34
N PRO A 17 -13.87 -18.62 -15.76
CA PRO A 17 -13.00 -17.73 -16.51
C PRO A 17 -12.20 -18.50 -17.57
N GLN A 18 -11.98 -17.88 -18.72
CA GLN A 18 -11.07 -18.40 -19.74
C GLN A 18 -9.62 -18.05 -19.37
N GLY A 19 -8.72 -19.03 -19.42
CA GLY A 19 -7.31 -18.86 -19.07
C GLY A 19 -7.03 -18.88 -17.56
N SER A 20 -5.97 -18.21 -17.14
CA SER A 20 -5.52 -18.22 -15.76
C SER A 20 -6.47 -17.52 -14.80
N SER A 21 -6.67 -18.11 -13.62
CA SER A 21 -7.58 -17.63 -12.59
C SER A 21 -7.06 -17.90 -11.19
N ILE A 22 -7.59 -17.16 -10.22
CA ILE A 22 -7.49 -17.50 -8.80
C ILE A 22 -8.76 -18.19 -8.34
N PHE A 23 -8.62 -19.15 -7.45
CA PHE A 23 -9.70 -19.83 -6.75
C PHE A 23 -10.05 -19.08 -5.47
N LEU A 24 -11.32 -18.68 -5.31
CA LEU A 24 -11.79 -17.94 -4.13
C LEU A 24 -12.52 -18.82 -3.12
N GLY A 25 -13.07 -19.95 -3.56
CA GLY A 25 -13.87 -20.83 -2.71
C GLY A 25 -14.88 -21.64 -3.51
N ALA A 26 -15.86 -22.18 -2.80
CA ALA A 26 -16.95 -22.94 -3.39
C ALA A 26 -18.31 -22.43 -2.90
N GLY A 27 -19.36 -22.70 -3.68
CA GLY A 27 -20.74 -22.37 -3.33
C GLY A 27 -21.21 -23.12 -2.10
N ILE A 28 -22.10 -22.48 -1.34
CA ILE A 28 -22.77 -23.06 -0.18
C ILE A 28 -24.25 -23.24 -0.53
N LEU A 29 -24.78 -24.44 -0.35
CA LEU A 29 -26.19 -24.78 -0.53
C LEU A 29 -26.68 -25.43 0.76
N GLU A 30 -27.76 -24.91 1.34
CA GLU A 30 -28.36 -25.45 2.58
C GLU A 30 -27.35 -25.61 3.74
N ASN A 31 -26.45 -24.61 3.90
CA ASN A 31 -25.33 -24.59 4.85
C ASN A 31 -24.24 -25.65 4.64
N GLU A 32 -24.30 -26.42 3.56
CA GLU A 32 -23.24 -27.34 3.16
C GLU A 32 -22.36 -26.75 2.07
N ILE A 33 -21.04 -26.95 2.20
CA ILE A 33 -20.08 -26.57 1.17
C ILE A 33 -20.22 -27.58 0.01
N VAL A 34 -20.51 -27.07 -1.18
CA VAL A 34 -20.58 -27.88 -2.40
C VAL A 34 -19.27 -27.71 -3.15
N ALA A 35 -18.27 -28.55 -2.88
CA ALA A 35 -16.91 -28.45 -3.43
C ALA A 35 -16.85 -28.33 -4.97
N GLU A 36 -17.80 -28.95 -5.68
CA GLU A 36 -17.91 -28.91 -7.14
C GLU A 36 -18.36 -27.54 -7.69
N ALA A 37 -19.05 -26.75 -6.88
CA ALA A 37 -19.51 -25.41 -7.21
C ALA A 37 -18.39 -24.38 -7.03
N LYS A 38 -17.26 -24.56 -7.74
CA LYS A 38 -16.05 -23.75 -7.62
C LYS A 38 -16.28 -22.31 -8.08
N VAL A 39 -15.75 -21.36 -7.30
CA VAL A 39 -15.78 -19.93 -7.59
C VAL A 39 -14.35 -19.49 -7.94
N ASN A 40 -14.11 -19.24 -9.22
CA ASN A 40 -12.85 -18.73 -9.74
C ASN A 40 -13.00 -17.31 -10.27
N LEU A 41 -11.96 -16.51 -10.13
CA LEU A 41 -11.87 -15.17 -10.68
C LEU A 41 -10.71 -15.10 -11.67
N SER A 42 -10.94 -14.60 -12.88
CA SER A 42 -9.89 -14.43 -13.89
C SER A 42 -8.77 -13.52 -13.36
N LEU A 43 -7.51 -13.88 -13.62
CA LEU A 43 -6.37 -13.02 -13.28
C LEU A 43 -6.48 -11.62 -13.90
N ARG A 44 -7.05 -11.50 -15.10
CA ARG A 44 -7.27 -10.20 -15.75
C ARG A 44 -8.14 -9.27 -14.90
N MET A 45 -9.07 -9.81 -14.13
CA MET A 45 -9.95 -9.03 -13.26
C MET A 45 -9.22 -8.47 -12.04
N MET A 46 -8.04 -8.99 -11.69
CA MET A 46 -7.24 -8.50 -10.57
C MET A 46 -6.59 -7.13 -10.84
N ASN A 47 -6.63 -6.64 -12.07
CA ASN A 47 -6.26 -5.26 -12.43
C ASN A 47 -7.38 -4.25 -12.13
N ARG A 48 -8.52 -4.69 -11.57
CA ARG A 48 -9.60 -3.82 -11.10
C ARG A 48 -9.52 -3.65 -9.59
N HIS A 49 -10.01 -2.52 -9.10
CA HIS A 49 -10.12 -2.29 -7.66
C HIS A 49 -11.16 -3.23 -7.03
N GLY A 50 -10.84 -3.74 -5.84
CA GLY A 50 -11.71 -4.58 -5.04
C GLY A 50 -11.66 -4.19 -3.57
N LEU A 51 -12.68 -4.61 -2.81
CA LEU A 51 -12.81 -4.34 -1.38
C LEU A 51 -13.02 -5.64 -0.60
N ILE A 52 -12.11 -5.95 0.31
CA ILE A 52 -12.28 -7.03 1.29
C ILE A 52 -12.75 -6.39 2.60
N THR A 53 -13.99 -6.65 2.98
CA THR A 53 -14.61 -6.12 4.20
C THR A 53 -15.22 -7.22 5.05
N GLY A 54 -15.43 -6.96 6.34
CA GLY A 54 -15.97 -7.90 7.31
C GLY A 54 -15.60 -7.54 8.76
N ALA A 55 -16.27 -8.16 9.72
CA ALA A 55 -16.00 -7.96 11.15
C ALA A 55 -14.58 -8.43 11.55
N THR A 56 -14.10 -8.05 12.74
CA THR A 56 -12.85 -8.59 13.29
C THR A 56 -12.97 -10.11 13.43
N GLY A 57 -11.92 -10.84 13.02
CA GLY A 57 -11.94 -12.31 13.04
C GLY A 57 -12.64 -12.99 11.86
N SER A 58 -13.26 -12.24 10.93
CA SER A 58 -13.99 -12.83 9.78
C SER A 58 -13.09 -13.34 8.64
N GLY A 59 -11.78 -13.45 8.86
CA GLY A 59 -10.84 -13.97 7.86
C GLY A 59 -10.32 -12.97 6.82
N LYS A 60 -10.52 -11.65 6.99
CA LYS A 60 -10.02 -10.63 6.02
C LYS A 60 -8.56 -10.82 5.62
N THR A 61 -7.67 -10.93 6.61
CA THR A 61 -6.23 -11.13 6.38
C THR A 61 -5.94 -12.48 5.71
N ARG A 62 -6.71 -13.53 6.04
CA ARG A 62 -6.57 -14.86 5.42
C ARG A 62 -6.98 -14.84 3.96
N THR A 63 -8.07 -14.15 3.62
CA THR A 63 -8.49 -13.96 2.23
C THR A 63 -7.44 -13.18 1.44
N LEU A 64 -6.87 -12.12 2.04
CA LEU A 64 -5.81 -11.35 1.40
C LEU A 64 -4.54 -12.19 1.15
N GLN A 65 -4.12 -12.98 2.15
CA GLN A 65 -3.00 -13.93 2.02
C GLN A 65 -3.25 -14.93 0.89
N MET A 66 -4.39 -15.62 0.88
CA MET A 66 -4.76 -16.60 -0.15
C MET A 66 -4.76 -15.99 -1.57
N ILE A 67 -5.21 -14.74 -1.73
CA ILE A 67 -5.14 -14.05 -3.02
C ILE A 67 -3.68 -13.76 -3.40
N ALA A 68 -2.88 -13.24 -2.46
CA ALA A 68 -1.48 -12.91 -2.71
C ALA A 68 -0.63 -14.13 -3.07
N GLU A 69 -0.84 -15.25 -2.38
CA GLU A 69 -0.21 -16.55 -2.64
C GLU A 69 -0.49 -17.02 -4.08
N GLN A 70 -1.76 -16.97 -4.50
CA GLN A 70 -2.15 -17.40 -5.84
C GLN A 70 -1.65 -16.46 -6.95
N LEU A 71 -1.62 -15.15 -6.68
CA LEU A 71 -1.01 -14.17 -7.60
C LEU A 71 0.50 -14.41 -7.74
N SER A 72 1.20 -14.61 -6.62
CA SER A 72 2.63 -14.93 -6.62
C SER A 72 2.93 -16.23 -7.38
N ALA A 73 2.13 -17.29 -7.14
CA ALA A 73 2.24 -18.55 -7.87
C ALA A 73 1.98 -18.41 -9.38
N ALA A 74 1.18 -17.41 -9.79
CA ALA A 74 0.94 -17.08 -11.19
C ALA A 74 2.00 -16.11 -11.78
N GLY A 75 3.05 -15.78 -11.03
CA GLY A 75 4.10 -14.85 -11.46
C GLY A 75 3.72 -13.37 -11.39
N VAL A 76 2.65 -13.02 -10.69
CA VAL A 76 2.22 -11.63 -10.50
C VAL A 76 2.79 -11.09 -9.19
N SER A 77 3.59 -10.03 -9.27
CA SER A 77 4.13 -9.35 -8.09
C SER A 77 3.01 -8.65 -7.31
N VAL A 78 3.03 -8.81 -5.98
CA VAL A 78 2.04 -8.23 -5.08
C VAL A 78 2.75 -7.33 -4.06
N PHE A 79 2.33 -6.06 -3.99
CA PHE A 79 2.79 -5.12 -2.96
C PHE A 79 1.68 -4.93 -1.93
N MET A 80 2.00 -5.16 -0.64
CA MET A 80 1.03 -5.06 0.45
C MET A 80 1.64 -4.40 1.69
N PRO A 81 0.94 -3.47 2.35
CA PRO A 81 1.36 -2.95 3.64
C PRO A 81 1.07 -3.96 4.75
N ASP A 82 2.08 -4.35 5.51
CA ASP A 82 1.92 -5.25 6.66
C ASP A 82 1.85 -4.48 7.98
N MET A 83 0.69 -3.91 8.27
CA MET A 83 0.48 -3.07 9.47
C MET A 83 0.53 -3.86 10.78
N LYS A 84 0.31 -5.18 10.75
CA LYS A 84 0.19 -6.03 11.96
C LYS A 84 1.29 -7.09 12.09
N GLY A 85 2.11 -7.26 11.05
CA GLY A 85 3.08 -8.36 10.98
C GLY A 85 2.48 -9.69 10.52
N ASP A 86 1.19 -9.72 10.16
CA ASP A 86 0.48 -10.95 9.79
C ASP A 86 0.85 -11.44 8.38
N LEU A 87 1.34 -10.55 7.49
CA LEU A 87 1.63 -10.89 6.10
C LEU A 87 3.08 -11.37 5.90
N SER A 88 4.02 -10.91 6.72
CA SER A 88 5.43 -11.32 6.68
C SER A 88 5.63 -12.84 6.82
N GLY A 89 4.68 -13.53 7.44
CA GLY A 89 4.66 -14.99 7.57
C GLY A 89 4.58 -15.76 6.25
N LEU A 90 4.19 -15.11 5.14
CA LEU A 90 4.11 -15.73 3.80
C LEU A 90 5.47 -16.27 3.32
N ALA A 91 6.59 -15.75 3.85
CA ALA A 91 7.93 -16.21 3.49
C ALA A 91 8.28 -17.61 4.01
N LYS A 92 7.50 -18.15 4.97
CA LYS A 92 7.74 -19.45 5.58
C LYS A 92 6.58 -20.39 5.33
N GLU A 93 6.88 -21.68 5.30
CA GLU A 93 5.85 -22.70 5.24
C GLU A 93 4.90 -22.59 6.44
N GLY A 94 3.60 -22.56 6.16
CA GLY A 94 2.58 -22.57 7.18
C GLY A 94 2.59 -23.86 8.00
N LYS A 95 2.26 -23.77 9.30
CA LYS A 95 2.04 -24.95 10.14
C LYS A 95 0.70 -25.59 9.81
N LYS A 96 0.65 -26.92 9.77
CA LYS A 96 -0.62 -27.66 9.70
C LYS A 96 -1.49 -27.35 10.91
N ASN A 97 -2.79 -27.26 10.69
CA ASN A 97 -3.80 -26.95 11.69
C ASN A 97 -5.08 -27.70 11.32
N GLU A 98 -5.73 -28.32 12.29
CA GLU A 98 -7.00 -29.05 12.12
C GLU A 98 -8.04 -28.23 11.34
N LYS A 99 -8.14 -26.92 11.61
CA LYS A 99 -9.08 -26.04 10.90
C LYS A 99 -8.77 -25.86 9.41
N ILE A 100 -7.49 -25.94 9.03
CA ILE A 100 -7.08 -25.87 7.62
C ILE A 100 -7.38 -27.21 6.95
N ASP A 101 -7.08 -28.32 7.63
CA ASP A 101 -7.32 -29.67 7.12
C ASP A 101 -8.82 -29.92 6.91
N GLU A 102 -9.68 -29.56 7.88
CA GLU A 102 -11.15 -29.62 7.76
C GLU A 102 -11.65 -28.80 6.56
N ARG A 103 -11.17 -27.56 6.42
CA ARG A 103 -11.60 -26.66 5.34
C ARG A 103 -11.15 -27.14 3.96
N THR A 104 -9.94 -27.65 3.86
CA THR A 104 -9.36 -28.13 2.60
C THR A 104 -10.02 -29.44 2.16
N ALA A 105 -10.33 -30.32 3.11
CA ALA A 105 -11.16 -31.49 2.88
C ALA A 105 -12.57 -31.11 2.39
N ALA A 106 -13.24 -30.15 3.05
CA ALA A 106 -14.57 -29.69 2.66
C ALA A 106 -14.61 -29.03 1.27
N LEU A 107 -13.51 -28.41 0.84
CA LEU A 107 -13.37 -27.82 -0.49
C LEU A 107 -12.82 -28.79 -1.54
N GLY A 108 -12.40 -29.99 -1.15
CA GLY A 108 -11.74 -30.95 -2.04
C GLY A 108 -10.41 -30.44 -2.62
N ILE A 109 -9.63 -29.71 -1.82
CA ILE A 109 -8.35 -29.11 -2.23
C ILE A 109 -7.20 -29.81 -1.54
N ASN A 110 -6.19 -30.19 -2.31
CA ASN A 110 -4.92 -30.65 -1.77
C ASN A 110 -4.08 -29.45 -1.36
N TYR A 111 -4.16 -29.08 -0.08
CA TYR A 111 -3.32 -28.02 0.48
C TYR A 111 -1.95 -28.56 0.86
N SER A 112 -0.91 -27.94 0.30
CA SER A 112 0.46 -28.12 0.76
C SER A 112 0.96 -26.79 1.32
N ALA A 113 1.52 -26.82 2.52
CA ALA A 113 2.20 -25.65 3.05
C ALA A 113 3.42 -25.35 2.17
N ALA A 114 3.59 -24.08 1.80
CA ALA A 114 4.72 -23.59 1.04
C ALA A 114 5.08 -22.18 1.52
N GLY A 115 6.37 -21.81 1.40
CA GLY A 115 6.80 -20.42 1.51
C GLY A 115 6.78 -19.75 0.15
N PHE A 116 6.53 -18.44 0.13
CA PHE A 116 6.51 -17.62 -1.08
C PHE A 116 7.70 -16.66 -1.14
N PRO A 117 8.21 -16.33 -2.34
CA PRO A 117 9.26 -15.34 -2.48
C PRO A 117 8.74 -13.98 -1.99
N LEU A 118 9.42 -13.41 -1.01
CA LEU A 118 9.01 -12.18 -0.36
C LEU A 118 10.23 -11.31 -0.06
N GLU A 119 10.13 -10.03 -0.40
CA GLU A 119 11.07 -8.99 0.00
C GLU A 119 10.37 -8.04 0.96
N ILE A 120 10.93 -7.87 2.16
CA ILE A 120 10.41 -6.93 3.15
C ILE A 120 10.98 -5.56 2.82
N TYR A 121 10.11 -4.58 2.65
CA TYR A 121 10.48 -3.18 2.50
C TYR A 121 10.35 -2.45 3.84
N SER A 122 11.40 -1.72 4.21
CA SER A 122 11.51 -1.00 5.46
C SER A 122 11.42 0.51 5.23
N LEU A 123 10.46 1.16 5.87
CA LEU A 123 10.42 2.63 5.92
C LEU A 123 11.53 3.20 6.80
N SER A 124 11.93 2.50 7.86
CA SER A 124 12.98 2.93 8.79
C SER A 124 14.39 2.45 8.41
N GLY A 125 14.50 1.61 7.38
CA GLY A 125 15.77 0.97 7.00
C GLY A 125 16.32 -0.06 8.01
N LYS A 126 15.61 -0.36 9.11
CA LYS A 126 16.10 -1.28 10.16
C LYS A 126 15.91 -2.76 9.82
N LEU A 127 14.79 -3.10 9.18
CA LEU A 127 14.40 -4.50 8.90
C LEU A 127 13.88 -4.62 7.46
N GLY A 128 14.65 -5.28 6.61
CA GLY A 128 14.35 -5.42 5.18
C GLY A 128 15.06 -4.37 4.31
N SER A 129 14.77 -4.41 3.02
CA SER A 129 15.28 -3.46 2.03
C SER A 129 14.78 -2.05 2.34
N GLN A 130 15.70 -1.11 2.47
CA GLN A 130 15.34 0.28 2.76
C GLN A 130 14.55 0.87 1.59
N MET A 131 13.33 1.32 1.85
CA MET A 131 12.63 2.19 0.91
C MET A 131 13.31 3.55 0.92
N ARG A 132 13.90 3.93 -0.20
CA ARG A 132 14.43 5.28 -0.39
C ARG A 132 13.40 6.08 -1.15
N ALA A 133 12.96 7.16 -0.55
CA ALA A 133 12.22 8.22 -1.21
C ALA A 133 12.83 9.54 -0.78
N THR A 134 13.29 10.33 -1.74
CA THR A 134 13.82 11.68 -1.50
C THR A 134 12.68 12.66 -1.34
N VAL A 135 12.94 13.78 -0.64
CA VAL A 135 11.97 14.88 -0.52
C VAL A 135 11.57 15.42 -1.89
N THR A 136 12.50 15.43 -2.84
CA THR A 136 12.25 15.75 -4.25
C THR A 136 11.22 14.82 -4.91
N GLU A 137 11.30 13.50 -4.69
CA GLU A 137 10.37 12.52 -5.27
C GLU A 137 8.94 12.63 -4.72
N PHE A 138 8.76 13.05 -3.46
CA PHE A 138 7.43 13.40 -2.95
C PHE A 138 6.88 14.67 -3.63
N GLY A 139 7.76 15.64 -3.88
CA GLY A 139 7.39 16.93 -4.45
C GLY A 139 6.51 17.78 -3.52
N PRO A 140 6.23 19.03 -3.91
CA PRO A 140 5.54 19.97 -3.04
C PRO A 140 4.08 19.58 -2.79
N VAL A 141 3.42 18.92 -3.75
CA VAL A 141 1.99 18.57 -3.64
C VAL A 141 1.75 17.47 -2.60
N LEU A 142 2.51 16.37 -2.64
CA LEU A 142 2.32 15.29 -1.67
C LEU A 142 2.80 15.72 -0.28
N LEU A 143 3.93 16.45 -0.19
CA LEU A 143 4.41 16.98 1.08
C LEU A 143 3.43 17.94 1.73
N SER A 144 2.77 18.82 0.96
CA SER A 144 1.70 19.66 1.48
C SER A 144 0.58 18.86 2.14
N LYS A 145 0.20 17.72 1.55
CA LYS A 145 -0.83 16.85 2.13
C LYS A 145 -0.33 16.14 3.39
N ILE A 146 0.90 15.63 3.37
CA ILE A 146 1.54 14.96 4.52
C ILE A 146 1.66 15.92 5.71
N LEU A 147 2.06 17.17 5.45
CA LEU A 147 2.25 18.21 6.46
C LEU A 147 0.93 18.92 6.83
N GLU A 148 -0.19 18.57 6.19
CA GLU A 148 -1.50 19.19 6.36
C GLU A 148 -1.46 20.73 6.18
N LEU A 149 -0.76 21.18 5.14
CA LEU A 149 -0.60 22.59 4.85
C LEU A 149 -1.88 23.17 4.25
N ASN A 150 -2.20 24.41 4.63
CA ASN A 150 -3.25 25.18 3.95
C ASN A 150 -2.77 25.66 2.57
N GLU A 151 -3.66 26.32 1.81
CA GLU A 151 -3.36 26.79 0.45
C GLU A 151 -2.15 27.74 0.39
N VAL A 152 -2.07 28.69 1.34
CA VAL A 152 -0.96 29.66 1.41
C VAL A 152 0.37 28.97 1.70
N GLN A 153 0.39 28.08 2.69
CA GLN A 153 1.58 27.30 3.06
C GLN A 153 2.01 26.36 1.93
N SER A 154 1.04 25.78 1.22
CA SER A 154 1.30 24.92 0.06
C SER A 154 1.90 25.72 -1.10
N GLY A 155 1.42 26.95 -1.34
CA GLY A 155 2.00 27.86 -2.31
C GLY A 155 3.47 28.18 -1.98
N VAL A 156 3.78 28.44 -0.71
CA VAL A 156 5.17 28.63 -0.26
C VAL A 156 6.02 27.38 -0.50
N LEU A 157 5.49 26.18 -0.24
CA LEU A 157 6.19 24.93 -0.52
C LEU A 157 6.44 24.74 -2.03
N MET A 158 5.49 25.08 -2.89
CA MET A 158 5.71 25.06 -4.35
C MET A 158 6.81 26.02 -4.79
N ILE A 159 6.83 27.23 -4.24
CA ILE A 159 7.86 28.24 -4.52
C ILE A 159 9.24 27.74 -4.09
N LEU A 160 9.35 27.11 -2.93
CA LEU A 160 10.59 26.50 -2.43
C LEU A 160 11.17 25.48 -3.40
N PHE A 161 10.32 24.56 -3.87
CA PHE A 161 10.72 23.54 -4.85
C PHE A 161 11.09 24.16 -6.19
N LYS A 162 10.32 25.15 -6.66
CA LYS A 162 10.62 25.85 -7.92
C LYS A 162 11.96 26.58 -7.87
N TYR A 163 12.26 27.26 -6.77
CA TYR A 163 13.53 27.94 -6.56
C TYR A 163 14.70 26.94 -6.56
N ALA A 164 14.52 25.82 -5.83
CA ALA A 164 15.50 24.75 -5.77
C ALA A 164 15.79 24.15 -7.16
N ASP A 165 14.75 23.91 -7.97
CA ASP A 165 14.89 23.42 -9.35
C ASP A 165 15.63 24.42 -10.24
N ASP A 166 15.29 25.71 -10.18
CA ASP A 166 15.90 26.77 -11.00
C ASP A 166 17.38 26.96 -10.68
N LYS A 167 17.75 26.82 -9.40
CA LYS A 167 19.12 26.96 -8.92
C LYS A 167 19.90 25.65 -8.91
N LYS A 168 19.29 24.54 -9.34
CA LYS A 168 19.87 23.18 -9.30
C LYS A 168 20.34 22.78 -7.90
N LEU A 169 19.55 23.10 -6.89
CA LEU A 169 19.76 22.77 -5.49
C LEU A 169 18.84 21.59 -5.12
N PRO A 170 19.24 20.33 -5.32
CA PRO A 170 18.36 19.19 -5.05
C PRO A 170 18.01 19.12 -3.57
N ILE A 171 16.70 19.01 -3.27
CA ILE A 171 16.20 18.83 -1.90
C ILE A 171 16.11 17.32 -1.63
N VAL A 172 17.20 16.74 -1.11
CA VAL A 172 17.28 15.28 -0.94
C VAL A 172 16.55 14.85 0.32
N ASP A 173 16.74 15.58 1.41
CA ASP A 173 16.22 15.26 2.73
C ASP A 173 15.48 16.45 3.40
N ILE A 174 14.98 16.21 4.61
CA ILE A 174 14.26 17.21 5.41
C ILE A 174 15.20 18.33 5.88
N ALA A 175 16.49 18.06 6.08
CA ALA A 175 17.46 19.07 6.46
C ALA A 175 17.70 20.07 5.33
N ASP A 176 17.77 19.60 4.08
CA ASP A 176 17.84 20.45 2.89
C ASP A 176 16.58 21.30 2.74
N LEU A 177 15.39 20.72 2.94
CA LEU A 177 14.14 21.48 2.88
C LEU A 177 14.11 22.62 3.91
N LYS A 178 14.56 22.36 5.15
CA LYS A 178 14.70 23.38 6.20
C LYS A 178 15.71 24.45 5.82
N LYS A 179 16.86 24.08 5.25
CA LYS A 179 17.90 25.03 4.81
C LYS A 179 17.37 25.95 3.71
N VAL A 180 16.71 25.40 2.69
CA VAL A 180 16.14 26.19 1.60
C VAL A 180 15.04 27.12 2.14
N LEU A 181 14.18 26.63 3.04
CA LEU A 181 13.17 27.47 3.69
C LEU A 181 13.79 28.64 4.44
N ASN A 182 14.79 28.39 5.30
CA ASN A 182 15.47 29.46 6.05
C ASN A 182 16.25 30.42 5.14
N TYR A 183 16.85 29.91 4.07
CA TYR A 183 17.59 30.72 3.10
C TYR A 183 16.68 31.70 2.36
N LEU A 184 15.44 31.29 2.03
CA LEU A 184 14.46 32.12 1.33
C LEU A 184 13.63 33.03 2.26
N THR A 185 13.69 32.82 3.58
CA THR A 185 12.98 33.67 4.56
C THR A 185 13.87 34.74 5.16
N ASP A 186 15.05 34.34 5.65
CA ASP A 186 15.94 35.19 6.45
C ASP A 186 17.35 35.31 5.86
N GLY A 187 17.67 34.52 4.83
CA GLY A 187 18.97 34.52 4.17
C GLY A 187 19.04 35.46 2.95
N GLU A 188 20.18 35.38 2.23
CA GLU A 188 20.42 36.16 1.01
C GLU A 188 19.36 35.89 -0.08
N GLY A 189 18.82 34.67 -0.11
CA GLY A 189 17.75 34.26 -1.04
C GLY A 189 16.41 34.94 -0.80
N ALA A 190 16.18 35.55 0.36
CA ALA A 190 14.97 36.31 0.64
C ALA A 190 14.83 37.53 -0.29
N ALA A 191 15.96 38.15 -0.66
CA ALA A 191 15.98 39.22 -1.65
C ALA A 191 15.74 38.68 -3.07
N GLU A 192 16.34 37.54 -3.41
CA GLU A 192 16.20 36.92 -4.73
C GLU A 192 14.75 36.51 -5.04
N ILE A 193 14.03 35.99 -4.06
CA ILE A 193 12.68 35.48 -4.26
C ILE A 193 11.62 36.57 -4.25
N LYS A 194 11.88 37.69 -3.58
CA LYS A 194 10.97 38.82 -3.46
C LYS A 194 10.54 39.36 -4.81
N ASP A 195 11.46 39.43 -5.77
CA ASP A 195 11.22 40.02 -7.09
C ASP A 195 10.54 39.03 -8.05
N ALA A 196 10.79 37.73 -7.90
CA ALA A 196 10.30 36.70 -8.82
C ALA A 196 9.00 36.02 -8.35
N TYR A 197 8.81 35.85 -7.03
CA TYR A 197 7.72 35.06 -6.45
C TYR A 197 7.03 35.73 -5.25
N GLY A 198 7.48 36.92 -4.84
CA GLY A 198 6.96 37.64 -3.69
C GLY A 198 7.66 37.26 -2.37
N LYS A 199 7.15 37.79 -1.25
CA LYS A 199 7.74 37.58 0.08
C LYS A 199 7.10 36.39 0.79
N ILE A 200 7.91 35.51 1.37
CA ILE A 200 7.45 34.51 2.34
C ILE A 200 7.31 35.18 3.71
N SER A 201 6.14 35.06 4.35
CA SER A 201 5.94 35.60 5.70
C SER A 201 6.59 34.73 6.77
N ASP A 202 7.18 35.36 7.79
CA ASP A 202 7.85 34.67 8.91
C ASP A 202 6.87 33.75 9.66
N ALA A 203 5.60 34.14 9.74
CA ALA A 203 4.53 33.35 10.33
C ALA A 203 4.26 32.05 9.54
N THR A 204 4.25 32.12 8.20
CA THR A 204 4.08 30.96 7.32
C THR A 204 5.28 30.03 7.41
N ALA A 205 6.50 30.58 7.32
CA ALA A 205 7.74 29.83 7.43
C ALA A 205 7.84 29.08 8.77
N SER A 206 7.57 29.78 9.88
CA SER A 206 7.55 29.18 11.22
C SER A 206 6.54 28.06 11.36
N THR A 207 5.40 28.16 10.68
CA THR A 207 4.36 27.12 10.73
C THR A 207 4.78 25.88 9.94
N ILE A 208 5.37 26.05 8.77
CA ILE A 208 5.93 24.94 7.97
C ILE A 208 7.07 24.26 8.75
N LEU A 209 7.99 25.02 9.34
CA LEU A 209 9.08 24.48 10.18
C LEU A 209 8.54 23.63 11.33
N ARG A 210 7.53 24.11 12.07
CA ARG A 210 6.92 23.33 13.16
C ARG A 210 6.30 22.02 12.68
N LYS A 211 5.62 22.03 11.52
CA LYS A 211 5.05 20.81 10.91
C LYS A 211 6.15 19.83 10.48
N ILE A 212 7.24 20.33 9.92
CA ILE A 212 8.42 19.52 9.56
C ILE A 212 9.03 18.88 10.81
N VAL A 213 9.26 19.65 11.88
CA VAL A 213 9.82 19.12 13.14
C VAL A 213 8.91 18.06 13.76
N ALA A 214 7.58 18.26 13.70
CA ALA A 214 6.62 17.25 14.17
C ALA A 214 6.72 15.94 13.36
N LEU A 215 6.97 16.02 12.06
CA LEU A 215 7.20 14.86 11.20
C LEU A 215 8.52 14.13 11.56
N GLU A 216 9.58 14.88 11.85
CA GLU A 216 10.87 14.31 12.28
C GLU A 216 10.75 13.54 13.60
N GLN A 217 9.94 14.04 14.54
CA GLN A 217 9.66 13.34 15.81
C GLN A 217 8.95 11.99 15.61
N GLN A 218 8.29 11.78 14.48
CA GLN A 218 7.66 10.50 14.12
C GLN A 218 8.66 9.50 13.49
N GLY A 219 9.94 9.88 13.35
CA GLY A 219 11.01 9.02 12.84
C GLY A 219 11.30 9.19 11.34
N VAL A 220 10.74 10.22 10.69
CA VAL A 220 11.05 10.56 9.29
C VAL A 220 12.31 11.43 9.25
N GLY A 221 13.41 10.92 8.68
CA GLY A 221 14.67 11.66 8.54
C GLY A 221 15.77 11.28 9.54
N GLN A 222 15.64 10.16 10.26
CA GLN A 222 16.75 9.47 10.94
C GLN A 222 17.38 8.40 10.04
#